data_AF-A0A6G3PEH2-F1
#
_entry.id   AF-A0A6G3PEH2-F1
#
_cell.length_a   1.000
_cell.length_b   1.000
_cell.length_c   1.000
_cell.angle_alpha   90.00
_cell.angle_beta   90.00
_cell.angle_gamma   90.00
#
_symmetry.space_group_name_H-M   'P 1'
#
loop_
_entity.id
_entity.type
_entity.pdbx_description
1 polymer ?
#
loop_
_entity_poly.entity_id
_entity_poly.type
_entity_poly.pdbx_seq_one_letter_code
_entity_poly.pdbx_strand_id
1 'polypeptide(L)'
;RPAAGAPGRRPGTVLLPSSGTTGSPKLVERSVDSLRAEGLRHVRWAGLNASDRVLLPLPLWHAYALGWLHAALEAGAELRAHPPTALGAVLRD
;
A
#
# COMPACT_ATOMS: atom_id res chain seq x y z
N ARG A 1 25.96 -4.77 -23.75
CA ARG A 1 24.98 -5.88 -23.92
C ARG A 1 23.63 -5.33 -23.52
N PRO A 2 22.65 -5.15 -24.42
CA PRO A 2 21.32 -4.69 -24.03
C PRO A 2 20.73 -5.72 -23.07
N ALA A 3 20.17 -5.27 -21.95
CA ALA A 3 19.43 -6.16 -21.05
C ALA A 3 18.31 -6.82 -21.86
N ALA A 4 18.24 -8.15 -21.80
CA ALA A 4 17.14 -8.91 -22.38
C ALA A 4 15.82 -8.27 -21.93
N GLY A 5 14.93 -7.99 -22.89
CA GLY A 5 13.68 -7.26 -22.67
C GLY A 5 12.97 -7.77 -21.43
N ALA A 6 12.76 -6.88 -20.45
CA ALA A 6 12.05 -7.24 -19.24
C ALA A 6 10.70 -7.86 -19.64
N PRO A 7 10.32 -9.03 -19.10
CA PRO A 7 9.00 -9.59 -19.37
C PRO A 7 7.96 -8.50 -19.08
N GLY A 8 7.00 -8.32 -20.01
CA GLY A 8 6.02 -7.25 -19.91
C GLY A 8 5.32 -7.31 -18.54
N ARG A 9 5.42 -6.22 -17.77
CA ARG A 9 4.75 -6.12 -16.46
C ARG A 9 3.25 -6.21 -16.68
N ARG A 10 2.58 -7.00 -15.83
CA ARG A 10 1.12 -7.08 -15.86
C ARG A 10 0.51 -5.72 -15.52
N PRO A 11 -0.55 -5.26 -16.20
CA PRO A 11 -1.26 -4.04 -15.85
C PRO A 11 -1.64 -4.00 -14.36
N GLY A 12 -1.52 -2.83 -13.73
CA GLY A 12 -1.76 -2.65 -12.30
C GLY A 12 -0.61 -3.09 -11.38
N THR A 13 0.52 -3.56 -11.93
CA THR A 13 1.74 -3.78 -11.13
C THR A 13 2.32 -2.44 -10.68
N VAL A 14 2.61 -2.32 -9.38
CA VAL A 14 3.27 -1.13 -8.81
C VAL A 14 4.72 -1.42 -8.47
N LEU A 15 5.52 -0.35 -8.47
CA LEU A 15 6.93 -0.35 -8.13
C LEU A 15 7.16 0.49 -6.89
N LEU A 16 7.61 -0.16 -5.81
CA LEU A 16 7.89 0.53 -4.56
C LEU A 16 9.40 0.63 -4.34
N PRO A 17 9.93 1.83 -4.04
CA PRO A 17 11.32 1.96 -3.63
C PRO A 17 11.51 1.31 -2.26
N SER A 18 12.66 0.66 -2.08
CA SER A 18 13.13 0.17 -0.79
C SER A 18 14.44 0.86 -0.44
N SER A 19 14.68 1.07 0.85
CA SER A 19 15.85 1.82 1.35
C SER A 19 17.18 1.24 0.89
N GLY A 20 17.23 -0.05 0.54
CA GLY A 20 18.39 -0.71 -0.05
C GLY A 20 19.61 -0.61 0.86
N THR A 21 19.87 -1.62 1.68
CA THR A 21 21.00 -1.64 2.63
C THR A 21 22.40 -1.51 1.97
N THR A 22 22.47 -1.62 0.63
CA THR A 22 23.70 -1.50 -0.17
C THR A 22 23.88 -0.13 -0.84
N GLY A 23 23.19 0.92 -0.36
CA GLY A 23 23.39 2.32 -0.79
C GLY A 23 22.71 2.73 -2.09
N SER A 24 22.11 1.80 -2.83
CA SER A 24 21.27 2.08 -4.00
C SER A 24 19.84 1.59 -3.76
N PRO A 25 18.82 2.45 -3.91
CA PRO A 25 17.42 2.03 -3.77
C PRO A 25 17.09 0.89 -4.74
N LYS A 26 16.51 -0.18 -4.23
CA LYS A 26 15.98 -1.28 -5.05
C LYS A 26 14.49 -1.07 -5.26
N LEU A 27 14.00 -1.40 -6.45
CA LEU A 27 12.57 -1.39 -6.75
C LEU A 27 11.97 -2.76 -6.50
N VAL A 28 10.90 -2.80 -5.71
CA VAL A 28 10.13 -4.02 -5.42
C VAL A 28 8.87 -4.00 -6.27
N GLU A 29 8.67 -5.05 -7.06
CA GLU A 29 7.43 -5.23 -7.82
C GLU A 29 6.32 -5.80 -6.93
N ARG A 30 5.13 -5.20 -7.01
CA ARG A 30 3.92 -5.73 -6.36
C ARG A 30 2.83 -5.87 -7.41
N SER A 31 2.37 -7.10 -7.64
CA SER A 31 1.20 -7.36 -8.49
C SER A 31 -0.09 -7.01 -7.74
N VAL A 32 -1.17 -6.81 -8.50
CA VAL A 32 -2.52 -6.61 -7.93
C VAL A 32 -2.88 -7.75 -6.98
N ASP A 33 -2.70 -9.00 -7.40
CA ASP A 33 -3.01 -10.19 -6.58
C ASP A 33 -2.23 -10.19 -5.27
N SER A 34 -0.96 -9.77 -5.31
CA SER A 34 -0.13 -9.75 -4.10
C SER A 34 -0.55 -8.66 -3.12
N LEU A 35 -1.04 -7.52 -3.63
CA LEU A 35 -1.58 -6.43 -2.82
C LEU A 35 -2.93 -6.78 -2.22
N ARG A 36 -3.83 -7.41 -2.99
CA ARG A 36 -5.12 -7.93 -2.49
C ARG A 36 -4.91 -8.98 -1.41
N ALA A 37 -4.00 -9.93 -1.64
CA ALA A 37 -3.68 -10.96 -0.65
C ALA A 37 -3.13 -10.37 0.66
N GLU A 38 -2.36 -9.28 0.58
CA GLU A 38 -1.88 -8.52 1.74
C GLU A 38 -3.03 -7.80 2.46
N GLY A 39 -3.90 -7.10 1.72
CA GLY A 39 -5.11 -6.47 2.25
C GLY A 39 -5.98 -7.46 3.02
N LEU A 40 -6.29 -8.62 2.41
CA LEU A 40 -7.09 -9.67 3.05
C LEU A 40 -6.43 -10.23 4.34
N ARG A 41 -5.09 -10.28 4.42
CA ARG A 41 -4.40 -10.65 5.66
C ARG A 41 -4.62 -9.59 6.74
N HIS A 42 -4.50 -8.31 6.42
CA HIS A 42 -4.77 -7.22 7.35
C HIS A 42 -6.24 -7.19 7.80
N VAL A 43 -7.20 -7.40 6.89
CA VAL A 43 -8.63 -7.51 7.23
C VAL A 43 -8.86 -8.57 8.29
N ARG A 44 -8.34 -9.80 8.07
CA ARG A 44 -8.48 -10.89 9.05
C ARG A 44 -7.74 -10.61 10.36
N TRP A 45 -6.56 -10.01 10.28
CA TRP A 45 -5.74 -9.74 11.46
C TRP A 45 -6.35 -8.66 12.37
N ALA A 46 -6.89 -7.59 11.78
CA ALA A 46 -7.48 -6.47 12.52
C ALA A 46 -8.99 -6.60 12.74
N GLY A 47 -9.66 -7.57 12.11
CA GLY A 47 -11.12 -7.73 12.18
C GLY A 47 -11.88 -6.62 11.44
N LEU A 48 -11.28 -6.05 10.39
CA LEU A 48 -11.90 -4.95 9.63
C LEU A 48 -13.18 -5.40 8.92
N ASN A 49 -14.15 -4.50 8.87
CA ASN A 49 -15.39 -4.65 8.13
C ASN A 49 -15.86 -3.28 7.60
N ALA A 50 -16.99 -3.27 6.89
CA ALA A 50 -17.50 -2.08 6.21
C ALA A 50 -17.92 -0.91 7.14
N SER A 51 -18.06 -1.15 8.45
CA SER A 51 -18.36 -0.08 9.42
C SER A 51 -17.12 0.65 9.94
N ASP A 52 -15.92 0.15 9.62
CA ASP A 52 -14.67 0.74 10.07
C ASP A 52 -14.26 1.95 9.22
N ARG A 53 -13.49 2.83 9.86
CA ARG A 53 -12.82 3.97 9.24
C ARG A 53 -11.32 3.77 9.31
N VAL A 54 -10.68 3.52 8.16
CA VAL A 54 -9.23 3.35 8.04
C VAL A 54 -8.58 4.66 7.68
N LEU A 55 -7.81 5.19 8.62
CA LEU A 55 -7.05 6.42 8.44
C LEU A 55 -5.64 6.11 7.92
N LEU A 56 -5.23 6.80 6.86
CA LEU A 56 -3.88 6.71 6.29
C LEU A 56 -3.17 8.08 6.32
N PRO A 57 -2.53 8.46 7.43
CA PRO A 57 -1.73 9.68 7.53
C PRO A 57 -0.28 9.41 7.10
N LEU A 58 -0.09 8.62 6.04
CA LEU A 58 1.21 8.12 5.60
C LEU A 58 1.30 8.18 4.07
N PRO A 59 2.50 8.29 3.48
CA PRO A 59 2.63 8.30 2.03
C PRO A 59 2.22 6.96 1.42
N LEU A 60 1.29 6.96 0.47
CA LEU A 60 0.78 5.74 -0.18
C LEU A 60 1.82 4.98 -1.02
N TRP A 61 2.95 5.62 -1.34
CA TRP A 61 4.08 4.96 -2.00
C TRP A 61 4.93 4.13 -1.02
N HIS A 62 4.66 4.19 0.29
CA HIS A 62 5.29 3.32 1.27
C HIS A 62 4.50 2.02 1.41
N ALA A 63 5.18 0.87 1.39
CA ALA A 63 4.55 -0.45 1.39
C ALA A 63 3.53 -0.63 2.54
N TYR A 64 3.86 -0.12 3.72
CA TYR A 64 2.95 -0.17 4.89
C TYR A 64 1.60 0.54 4.62
N ALA A 65 1.62 1.77 4.13
CA ALA A 65 0.40 2.53 3.87
C ALA A 65 -0.41 1.90 2.72
N LEU A 66 0.28 1.40 1.70
CA LEU A 66 -0.35 0.72 0.57
C LEU A 66 -1.04 -0.59 1.00
N GLY A 67 -0.42 -1.37 1.88
CA GLY A 67 -1.01 -2.59 2.43
C GLY A 67 -2.31 -2.33 3.21
N TRP A 68 -2.37 -1.23 3.97
CA TRP A 68 -3.59 -0.82 4.69
C TRP A 68 -4.65 -0.18 3.79
N LEU A 69 -4.25 0.52 2.72
CA LEU A 69 -5.17 0.96 1.66
C LEU A 69 -5.92 -0.25 1.07
N HIS A 70 -5.20 -1.31 0.72
CA HIS A 70 -5.83 -2.53 0.22
C HIS A 70 -6.69 -3.21 1.28
N ALA A 71 -6.31 -3.17 2.56
CA ALA A 71 -7.13 -3.72 3.63
C ALA A 71 -8.50 -3.01 3.72
N ALA A 72 -8.51 -1.68 3.68
CA ALA A 72 -9.73 -0.88 3.71
C ALA A 72 -10.64 -1.19 2.50
N LEU A 73 -10.05 -1.24 1.30
CA LEU A 73 -10.78 -1.56 0.07
C LEU A 73 -11.38 -2.97 0.10
N GLU A 74 -10.62 -3.98 0.54
CA GLU A 74 -11.09 -5.37 0.63
C GLU A 74 -12.15 -5.56 1.72
N ALA A 75 -12.10 -4.78 2.81
CA ALA A 75 -13.11 -4.78 3.86
C ALA A 75 -14.39 -4.01 3.49
N GLY A 76 -14.36 -3.20 2.41
CA GLY A 76 -15.41 -2.23 2.11
C GLY A 76 -15.51 -1.11 3.16
N ALA A 77 -14.43 -0.85 3.89
CA ALA A 77 -14.36 0.16 4.94
C ALA A 77 -14.20 1.57 4.33
N GLU A 78 -14.56 2.59 5.10
CA GLU A 78 -14.27 3.97 4.73
C GLU A 78 -12.76 4.22 4.79
N LEU A 79 -12.21 4.90 3.78
CA LEU A 79 -10.79 5.25 3.71
C LEU A 79 -10.61 6.76 3.81
N ARG A 80 -9.77 7.21 4.74
CA ARG A 80 -9.37 8.62 4.86
C ARG A 80 -7.86 8.79 4.71
N ALA A 81 -7.44 9.22 3.53
CA ALA A 81 -6.04 9.57 3.28
C ALA A 81 -5.75 11.00 3.73
N HIS A 82 -4.70 11.20 4.52
CA HIS A 82 -4.25 12.52 4.95
C HIS A 82 -2.77 12.72 4.62
N PRO A 83 -2.34 13.98 4.36
CA PRO A 83 -0.93 14.29 4.27
C PRO A 83 -0.19 13.81 5.53
N PRO A 84 1.03 13.24 5.40
CA PRO A 84 1.82 12.77 6.55
C PRO A 84 2.13 13.86 7.58
N THR A 85 2.07 15.13 7.16
CA THR A 85 2.30 16.32 7.98
C THR A 85 1.05 16.83 8.68
N ALA A 86 -0.12 16.24 8.43
CA ALA A 86 -1.43 16.73 8.87
C ALA A 86 -2.11 15.83 9.91
N LEU A 87 -1.36 15.03 10.67
CA LEU A 87 -1.93 14.13 11.68
C LEU A 87 -2.79 14.88 12.72
N GLY A 88 -2.43 16.12 13.08
CA GLY A 88 -3.24 16.94 13.99
C GLY A 88 -4.60 17.37 13.43
N ALA A 89 -4.83 17.26 12.11
CA ALA A 89 -6.12 17.54 11.47
C ALA A 89 -7.08 16.34 11.54
N VAL A 90 -6.54 15.13 11.61
CA VAL A 90 -7.29 13.86 11.70
C VAL A 90 -8.23 13.82 12.90
N LEU A 91 -7.80 14.36 14.04
CA LEU A 91 -8.60 14.31 15.28
C LEU A 91 -9.89 15.14 15.22
N ARG A 92 -10.09 15.91 14.14
CA ARG A 92 -11.26 16.78 13.94
C ARG A 92 -12.26 16.21 12.92
N ASP A 93 -11.98 15.03 12.37
CA ASP A 93 -12.66 14.41 11.23
C ASP A 93 -13.43 13.12 11.61
#